data_AF-A0A970Z930-F1
#
_entry.id   AF-A0A970Z930-F1
#
_cell.length_a   1.000
_cell.length_b   1.000
_cell.length_c   1.000
_cell.angle_alpha   90.00
_cell.angle_beta   90.00
_cell.angle_gamma   90.00
#
_symmetry.space_group_name_H-M   'P 1'
#
loop_
_entity.id
_entity.type
_entity.pdbx_description
1 polymer ?
#
loop_
_entity_poly.entity_id
_entity_poly.type
_entity_poly.pdbx_seq_one_letter_code
_entity_poly.pdbx_strand_id
1 'polypeptide(L)'
;MNSRKQSCEQGPTGPVDPAPRPARRTFTAEYKAAVVAEYEAAPHGEKSAILRREGLFHSHVREWTGARDAARSQGTPGPSATTRQSRAERDVERLRAENARLTAKLTQTQAALTIMGKAHELLSSLVESSDSQQTSNR
;
A
#
# COMPACT_ATOMS: atom_id res chain seq x y z
N MET A 1 -69.14 47.27 -7.28
CA MET A 1 -68.21 46.17 -6.93
C MET A 1 -67.28 45.97 -8.12
N ASN A 2 -66.02 46.39 -8.00
CA ASN A 2 -64.83 45.52 -7.82
C ASN A 2 -64.61 44.61 -9.06
N SER A 3 -63.49 44.60 -9.78
CA SER A 3 -62.11 44.79 -9.34
C SER A 3 -61.20 45.17 -10.51
N ARG A 4 -60.16 45.92 -10.12
CA ARG A 4 -59.03 46.39 -10.91
C ARG A 4 -58.25 45.26 -11.56
N LYS A 5 -57.73 45.59 -12.74
CA LYS A 5 -56.46 45.11 -13.31
C LYS A 5 -55.40 44.86 -12.23
N GLN A 6 -54.75 43.70 -12.28
CA GLN A 6 -53.40 43.55 -11.75
C GLN A 6 -52.56 42.87 -12.82
N SER A 7 -51.82 43.72 -13.55
CA SER A 7 -50.68 43.32 -14.35
C SER A 7 -49.61 42.74 -13.42
N CYS A 8 -48.97 41.66 -13.84
CA CYS A 8 -47.78 41.11 -13.20
C CYS A 8 -46.63 42.12 -13.34
N GLU A 9 -46.44 42.96 -12.33
CA GLU A 9 -45.24 43.80 -12.22
C GLU A 9 -44.07 42.94 -11.75
N GLN A 10 -42.98 43.03 -12.51
CA GLN A 10 -41.70 42.41 -12.25
C GLN A 10 -41.10 43.03 -10.97
N GLY A 11 -40.90 42.21 -9.94
CA GLY A 11 -40.20 42.61 -8.72
C GLY A 11 -38.69 42.82 -8.97
N PRO A 12 -38.03 43.68 -8.18
CA PRO A 12 -36.66 44.10 -8.43
C PRO A 12 -35.66 42.97 -8.12
N THR A 13 -34.73 42.73 -9.05
CA THR A 13 -33.55 41.88 -8.85
C THR A 13 -32.57 42.59 -7.91
N GLY A 14 -32.80 42.48 -6.61
CA GLY A 14 -31.82 42.90 -5.60
C GLY A 14 -30.56 42.02 -5.63
N PRO A 15 -29.40 42.52 -5.18
CA PRO A 15 -28.17 41.74 -5.14
C PRO A 15 -28.37 40.53 -4.22
N VAL A 16 -28.18 39.33 -4.78
CA VAL A 16 -28.17 38.08 -4.02
C VAL A 16 -26.95 38.12 -3.11
N ASP A 17 -27.18 38.33 -1.82
CA ASP A 17 -26.17 38.16 -0.78
C ASP A 17 -25.75 36.68 -0.76
N PRO A 18 -24.50 36.33 -1.14
CA PRO A 18 -24.08 34.95 -1.15
C PRO A 18 -24.03 34.45 0.30
N ALA A 19 -24.93 33.51 0.61
CA ALA A 19 -25.01 32.88 1.93
C ALA A 19 -23.62 32.52 2.50
N PRO A 20 -23.40 32.69 3.82
CA PRO A 20 -22.10 32.50 4.44
C PRO A 20 -21.55 31.10 4.13
N ARG A 21 -20.27 31.05 3.72
CA ARG A 21 -19.59 29.79 3.37
C ARG A 21 -19.64 28.83 4.56
N PRO A 22 -19.91 27.53 4.32
CA PRO A 22 -19.96 26.54 5.40
C PRO A 22 -18.60 26.45 6.09
N ALA A 23 -18.55 26.80 7.37
CA ALA A 23 -17.36 26.68 8.19
C ALA A 23 -17.06 25.18 8.41
N ARG A 24 -15.90 24.73 7.93
CA ARG A 24 -15.43 23.36 8.17
C ARG A 24 -14.99 23.26 9.62
N ARG A 25 -15.51 22.27 10.35
CA ARG A 25 -15.10 21.99 11.74
C ARG A 25 -13.60 21.69 11.78
N THR A 26 -12.88 22.38 12.65
CA THR A 26 -11.48 22.09 12.97
C THR A 26 -11.40 21.29 14.26
N PHE A 27 -10.52 20.30 14.29
CA PHE A 27 -10.33 19.44 15.46
C PHE A 27 -9.02 19.81 16.16
N THR A 28 -9.11 20.21 17.42
CA THR A 28 -7.93 20.48 18.27
C THR A 28 -7.18 19.18 18.56
N ALA A 29 -5.88 19.27 18.85
CA ALA A 29 -5.08 18.08 19.17
C ALA A 29 -5.60 17.33 20.41
N GLU A 30 -6.04 18.08 21.43
CA GLU A 30 -6.65 17.54 22.65
C GLU A 30 -7.93 16.75 22.36
N TYR A 31 -8.81 17.30 21.51
CA TYR A 31 -10.03 16.62 21.11
C TYR A 31 -9.73 15.31 20.37
N LYS A 32 -8.77 15.33 19.44
CA LYS A 32 -8.33 14.12 18.72
C LYS A 32 -7.81 13.06 19.69
N ALA A 33 -7.01 13.45 20.68
CA ALA A 33 -6.45 12.53 21.68
C ALA A 33 -7.53 11.93 22.59
N ALA A 34 -8.48 12.75 23.06
CA ALA A 34 -9.59 12.31 23.91
C ALA A 34 -10.48 11.28 23.19
N VAL A 35 -10.85 11.55 21.94
CA VAL A 35 -11.67 10.64 21.14
C VAL A 35 -10.95 9.32 20.85
N VAL A 36 -9.64 9.36 20.54
CA VAL A 36 -8.86 8.13 20.32
C VAL A 36 -8.79 7.30 21.60
N ALA A 37 -8.59 7.93 22.76
CA ALA A 37 -8.57 7.24 24.05
C ALA A 37 -9.93 6.59 24.39
N GLU A 38 -11.04 7.30 24.18
CA GLU A 38 -12.38 6.76 24.37
C GLU A 38 -12.68 5.60 23.40
N TYR A 39 -12.26 5.72 22.14
CA TYR A 39 -12.41 4.67 21.14
C TYR A 39 -11.59 3.40 21.45
N GLU A 40 -10.37 3.56 21.99
CA GLU A 40 -9.50 2.46 22.41
C GLU A 40 -10.03 1.76 23.67
N ALA A 41 -10.61 2.50 24.61
CA ALA A 41 -11.19 1.97 25.85
C ALA A 41 -12.54 1.24 25.64
N ALA A 42 -13.23 1.50 24.54
CA ALA A 42 -14.56 0.96 24.29
C ALA A 42 -14.57 -0.56 23.95
N PRO A 43 -15.55 -1.33 24.46
CA PRO A 43 -15.75 -2.74 24.11
C PRO A 43 -16.06 -2.97 22.61
N HIS A 44 -15.93 -4.23 22.18
CA HIS A 44 -16.34 -4.63 20.82
C HIS A 44 -17.84 -4.38 20.61
N GLY A 45 -18.19 -3.55 19.61
CA GLY A 45 -19.56 -3.18 19.27
C GLY A 45 -19.94 -1.73 19.59
N GLU A 46 -19.41 -1.18 20.69
CA GLU A 46 -19.75 0.19 21.14
C GLU A 46 -18.91 1.27 20.45
N LYS A 47 -17.77 0.87 19.87
CA LYS A 47 -16.88 1.74 19.08
C LYS A 47 -17.61 2.52 17.98
N SER A 48 -18.61 1.92 17.34
CA SER A 48 -19.39 2.58 16.29
C SER A 48 -20.39 3.60 16.84
N ALA A 49 -20.88 3.41 18.08
CA ALA A 49 -21.79 4.34 18.73
C ALA A 49 -21.08 5.64 19.11
N ILE A 50 -19.85 5.54 19.63
CA ILE A 50 -18.99 6.70 19.93
C ILE A 50 -18.72 7.50 18.65
N LEU A 51 -18.35 6.83 17.56
CA LEU A 51 -18.09 7.48 16.28
C LEU A 51 -19.30 8.22 15.71
N ARG A 52 -20.51 7.65 15.84
CA ARG A 52 -21.74 8.32 15.39
C ARG A 52 -22.10 9.52 16.26
N ARG A 53 -21.88 9.44 17.57
CA ARG A 53 -22.10 10.56 18.51
C ARG A 53 -21.20 11.75 18.19
N GLU A 54 -19.93 11.47 17.86
CA GLU A 54 -18.95 12.50 17.55
C GLU A 54 -19.01 12.99 16.08
N GLY A 55 -19.76 12.29 15.22
CA GLY A 55 -19.84 12.56 13.77
C GLY A 55 -18.56 12.19 13.02
N LEU A 56 -17.81 11.21 13.52
CA LEU A 56 -16.50 10.82 13.02
C LEU A 56 -16.54 9.49 12.25
N PHE A 57 -15.70 9.40 11.22
CA PHE A 57 -15.50 8.14 10.51
C PHE A 57 -14.29 7.39 11.05
N HIS A 58 -14.29 6.07 10.88
CA HIS A 58 -13.19 5.20 11.30
C HIS A 58 -11.83 5.62 10.68
N SER A 59 -11.84 6.24 9.49
CA SER A 59 -10.66 6.83 8.86
C SER A 59 -10.00 7.91 9.73
N HIS A 60 -10.78 8.76 10.39
CA HIS A 60 -10.26 9.84 11.24
C HIS A 60 -9.53 9.27 12.45
N VAL A 61 -10.11 8.27 13.11
CA VAL A 61 -9.47 7.61 14.26
C VAL A 61 -8.17 6.94 13.85
N ARG A 62 -8.15 6.26 12.70
CA ARG A 62 -6.95 5.63 12.17
C ARG A 62 -5.85 6.65 11.86
N GLU A 63 -6.20 7.78 11.24
CA GLU A 63 -5.28 8.87 10.94
C GLU A 63 -4.70 9.48 12.23
N TRP A 64 -5.55 9.78 13.22
CA TRP A 64 -5.12 10.39 14.47
C TRP A 64 -4.28 9.45 15.33
N THR A 65 -4.61 8.15 15.32
CA THR A 65 -3.79 7.11 15.99
C THR A 65 -2.41 7.02 15.33
N GLY A 66 -2.35 7.04 14.00
CA GLY A 66 -1.09 7.06 13.24
C GLY A 66 -0.26 8.31 13.51
N ALA A 67 -0.88 9.50 13.56
CA ALA A 67 -0.20 10.74 13.89
C ALA A 67 0.34 10.75 15.33
N ARG A 68 -0.42 10.20 16.30
CA ARG A 68 0.01 10.02 17.70
C ARG A 68 1.19 9.06 17.80
N ASP A 69 1.11 7.92 17.14
CA ASP A 69 2.16 6.90 17.15
C ASP A 69 3.42 7.39 16.44
N ALA A 70 3.29 8.14 15.35
CA ALA A 70 4.41 8.80 14.68
C ALA A 70 5.07 9.83 15.60
N ALA A 71 4.29 10.69 16.28
CA ALA A 71 4.83 11.64 17.24
C ALA A 71 5.55 10.96 18.43
N ARG A 72 5.03 9.80 18.90
CA ARG A 72 5.71 8.97 19.91
C ARG A 72 6.97 8.29 19.36
N SER A 73 6.95 7.88 18.08
CA SER A 73 8.05 7.19 17.40
C SER A 73 9.22 8.10 17.01
N GLN A 74 8.99 9.41 16.89
CA GLN A 74 10.08 10.39 16.83
C GLN A 74 10.92 10.43 18.13
N GLY A 75 10.46 9.76 19.20
CA GLY A 75 11.22 9.50 20.43
C GLY A 75 11.55 8.01 20.68
N THR A 76 10.68 7.06 20.34
CA THR A 76 10.95 5.60 20.40
C THR A 76 9.87 4.84 19.60
N PRO A 77 10.20 3.94 18.66
CA PRO A 77 9.19 3.31 17.79
C PRO A 77 8.14 2.52 18.59
N GLY A 78 6.87 2.87 18.41
CA GLY A 78 5.74 2.24 19.09
C GLY A 78 5.27 0.92 18.46
N PRO A 79 4.38 0.14 19.14
CA PRO A 79 4.06 -1.25 18.80
C PRO A 79 3.37 -1.46 17.44
N SER A 80 2.70 -0.43 16.90
CA SER A 80 2.12 -0.44 15.55
C SER A 80 3.20 -0.42 14.46
N ALA A 81 4.28 0.35 14.69
CA ALA A 81 5.47 0.31 13.84
C ALA A 81 6.17 -1.05 13.97
N THR A 82 6.30 -1.59 15.18
CA THR A 82 6.87 -2.93 15.42
C THR A 82 6.08 -4.04 14.72
N THR A 83 4.74 -3.99 14.71
CA THR A 83 3.91 -5.01 14.05
C THR A 83 4.04 -4.93 12.53
N ARG A 84 4.10 -3.72 11.95
CA ARG A 84 4.32 -3.53 10.52
C ARG A 84 5.75 -3.90 10.11
N GLN A 85 6.74 -3.57 10.93
CA GLN A 85 8.14 -4.00 10.78
C GLN A 85 8.24 -5.52 10.84
N SER A 86 7.63 -6.17 11.84
CA SER A 86 7.59 -7.63 11.96
C SER A 86 6.97 -8.32 10.74
N ARG A 87 5.95 -7.72 10.11
CA ARG A 87 5.39 -8.25 8.86
C ARG A 87 6.37 -8.08 7.69
N ALA A 88 6.96 -6.89 7.56
CA ALA A 88 7.96 -6.62 6.52
C ALA A 88 9.21 -7.49 6.68
N GLU A 89 9.67 -7.73 7.90
CA GLU A 89 10.80 -8.61 8.21
C GLU A 89 10.52 -10.06 7.81
N ARG A 90 9.33 -10.58 8.12
CA ARG A 90 8.88 -11.91 7.67
C ARG A 90 8.80 -12.01 6.15
N ASP A 91 8.28 -10.98 5.49
CA ASP A 91 8.23 -10.93 4.03
C ASP A 91 9.64 -10.88 3.42
N VAL A 92 10.57 -10.13 4.02
CA VAL A 92 11.98 -10.07 3.59
C VAL A 92 12.68 -11.41 3.78
N GLU A 93 12.48 -12.08 4.90
CA GLU A 93 13.06 -13.40 5.14
C GLU A 93 12.53 -14.43 4.15
N ARG A 94 11.21 -14.46 3.91
CA ARG A 94 10.61 -15.32 2.88
C ARG A 94 11.20 -15.03 1.50
N LEU A 95 11.26 -13.75 1.11
CA LEU A 95 11.81 -13.34 -0.17
C LEU A 95 13.29 -13.73 -0.31
N ARG A 96 14.08 -13.63 0.76
CA ARG A 96 15.49 -14.07 0.76
C ARG A 96 15.61 -15.58 0.61
N ALA A 97 14.78 -16.36 1.30
CA ALA A 97 14.74 -17.81 1.15
C ALA A 97 14.34 -18.24 -0.27
N GLU A 98 13.33 -17.58 -0.85
CA GLU A 98 12.94 -17.80 -2.25
C GLU A 98 14.05 -17.43 -3.22
N ASN A 99 14.73 -16.29 -3.01
CA ASN A 99 15.87 -15.89 -3.84
C ASN A 99 16.99 -16.92 -3.78
N ALA A 100 17.38 -17.37 -2.58
CA ALA A 100 18.42 -18.38 -2.39
C ALA A 100 18.06 -19.71 -3.07
N ARG A 101 16.79 -20.12 -3.03
CA ARG A 101 16.32 -21.32 -3.72
C ARG A 101 16.38 -21.16 -5.25
N LEU A 102 15.96 -20.01 -5.77
CA LEU A 102 15.97 -19.72 -7.20
C LEU A 102 17.40 -19.62 -7.74
N THR A 103 18.32 -18.99 -7.01
CA THR A 103 19.73 -18.91 -7.40
C THR A 103 20.38 -20.30 -7.40
N ALA A 104 20.08 -21.16 -6.43
CA ALA A 104 20.57 -22.54 -6.42
C ALA A 104 20.06 -23.37 -7.62
N LYS A 105 18.81 -23.17 -8.05
CA LYS A 105 18.30 -23.81 -9.27
C LYS A 105 19.00 -23.29 -10.51
N LEU A 106 19.24 -21.97 -10.58
CA LEU A 106 19.97 -21.36 -11.70
C LEU A 106 21.38 -21.94 -11.81
N THR A 107 22.13 -22.02 -10.71
CA THR A 107 23.48 -22.59 -10.72
C THR A 107 23.48 -24.06 -11.15
N GLN A 108 22.49 -24.85 -10.71
CA GLN A 108 22.33 -26.23 -11.15
C GLN A 108 22.09 -26.32 -12.68
N THR A 109 21.19 -25.49 -13.22
CA THR A 109 20.92 -25.47 -14.67
C THR A 109 22.14 -25.02 -15.47
N GLN A 110 22.88 -24.01 -14.98
CA GLN A 110 24.11 -23.53 -15.62
C GLN A 110 25.20 -24.62 -15.65
N ALA A 111 25.33 -25.39 -14.57
CA ALA A 111 26.27 -26.51 -14.50
C ALA A 111 25.90 -27.61 -15.50
N ALA A 112 24.61 -27.96 -15.59
CA ALA A 112 24.13 -28.91 -16.60
C ALA A 112 24.43 -28.44 -18.03
N LEU A 113 24.18 -27.16 -18.34
CA LEU A 113 24.51 -26.57 -19.65
C LEU A 113 26.01 -26.63 -19.94
N THR A 114 26.85 -26.40 -18.94
CA THR A 114 28.31 -26.48 -19.08
C THR A 114 28.76 -27.91 -19.38
N ILE A 115 28.20 -28.90 -18.69
CA ILE A 115 28.51 -30.32 -18.94
C ILE A 115 28.09 -30.71 -20.36
N MET A 116 26.88 -30.34 -20.77
CA MET A 116 26.38 -30.61 -22.13
C MET A 116 27.24 -29.92 -23.20
N GLY A 117 27.67 -28.68 -22.96
CA GLY A 117 28.58 -27.96 -23.86
C GLY A 117 29.93 -28.67 -24.02
N LYS A 118 30.55 -29.12 -22.93
CA LYS A 118 31.81 -29.89 -22.97
C LYS A 118 31.65 -31.24 -23.66
N ALA A 119 30.53 -31.94 -23.42
CA ALA A 119 30.25 -33.21 -24.09
C ALA A 119 30.10 -33.01 -25.61
N HIS A 120 29.41 -31.95 -26.03
CA HIS A 120 29.30 -31.60 -27.45
C HIS A 120 30.67 -31.32 -28.07
N GLU A 121 31.52 -30.53 -27.40
CA GLU A 121 32.88 -30.22 -27.88
C GLU A 121 33.74 -31.47 -28.08
N LEU A 122 33.69 -32.41 -27.12
CA LEU A 122 34.39 -33.69 -27.23
C LEU A 122 33.87 -34.55 -28.39
N LEU A 123 32.55 -34.58 -28.59
CA LEU A 123 31.97 -35.30 -29.72
C LEU A 123 32.37 -34.66 -31.06
N SER A 124 32.36 -33.33 -31.15
CA SER A 124 32.83 -32.63 -32.35
C SER A 124 34.30 -32.92 -32.66
N SER A 125 35.18 -32.98 -31.66
CA SER A 125 36.60 -33.28 -31.89
C SER A 125 36.85 -34.74 -32.30
N LEU A 126 36.06 -35.69 -31.79
CA LEU A 126 36.12 -37.10 -32.20
C LEU A 126 35.66 -37.31 -33.65
N VAL A 127 34.59 -36.61 -34.06
CA VAL A 127 34.10 -36.63 -35.45
C VAL A 127 35.18 -36.07 -36.38
N GLU A 128 35.71 -34.88 -36.08
CA GLU A 128 36.79 -34.26 -36.86
C GLU A 128 38.04 -35.15 -36.96
N SER A 129 38.44 -35.77 -35.84
CA SER A 129 39.57 -36.71 -35.83
C SER A 129 39.30 -37.96 -36.66
N SER A 130 38.07 -38.45 -36.73
CA SER A 130 37.71 -39.63 -37.53
C SER A 130 37.74 -39.31 -39.03
N ASP A 131 37.22 -38.16 -39.44
CA ASP A 131 37.25 -37.69 -40.84
C ASP A 131 38.68 -37.47 -41.34
N SER A 132 39.58 -36.96 -40.47
CA SER A 132 40.99 -36.78 -40.82
C SER A 132 41.74 -38.11 -41.09
N GLN A 133 41.38 -39.21 -40.41
CA GLN A 133 41.99 -40.52 -40.68
C GLN A 133 41.41 -41.19 -41.94
N GLN A 134 40.14 -40.97 -42.24
CA GLN A 134 39.49 -41.52 -43.43
C GLN A 134 40.01 -40.88 -44.73
N THR A 135 40.35 -39.58 -44.68
CA THR A 135 40.92 -38.85 -45.83
C THR A 135 42.40 -39.15 -46.07
N SER A 136 43.17 -39.50 -45.03
CA SER A 136 44.58 -39.91 -45.19
C SER A 136 44.78 -41.34 -45.71
N ASN A 137 43.76 -42.20 -45.60
CA ASN A 137 43.82 -43.61 -46.04
C ASN A 137 43.25 -43.83 -47.47
N ARG A 138 42.88 -42.76 -48.18
CA ARG A 138 42.31 -42.80 -49.53
C ARG A 138 43.25 -42.16 -50.53
#